data_AF-A0A3C0FR06-F1
#
_entry.id   AF-A0A3C0FR06-F1
#
_cell.length_a   1.000
_cell.length_b   1.000
_cell.length_c   1.000
_cell.angle_alpha   90.00
_cell.angle_beta   90.00
_cell.angle_gamma   90.00
#
_symmetry.space_group_name_H-M   'P 1'
#
loop_
_entity.id
_entity.type
_entity.pdbx_description
1 polymer ?
#
loop_
_entity_poly.entity_id
_entity_poly.type
_entity_poly.pdbx_seq_one_letter_code
_entity_poly.pdbx_strand_id
1 'polypeptide(L)'
;MDTRPLENGSLARRTFRCCYRDFLYTPRHAELMHLRRKESIQISARFAAVFVLVLMLAVPFWDGTLAVEMWSSQTFVLRLLVAGVAIAVLANRAVSARWRRHFPYLPMLMLIFAASLLCVFAANDLSATDQMHSAHSFLLIGLVMMIAIMPLTLAEAGLLAVPFLGLLAISAQSGLETGFVPFEMLLAFLLPLAMVSSLVQLYRTIAAVHEIAIDPLTGCYTRAFGMEMIRVS
;
A
#
# COMPACT_ATOMS: atom_id res chain seq x y z
N MET A 1 11.84 56.15 23.31
CA MET A 1 11.79 55.49 22.00
C MET A 1 12.85 54.41 22.00
N ASP A 2 12.48 53.20 22.37
CA ASP A 2 13.38 52.03 22.41
C ASP A 2 13.13 51.17 21.18
N THR A 3 14.02 51.25 20.19
CA THR A 3 14.04 50.35 19.04
C THR A 3 14.92 49.14 19.37
N ARG A 4 14.29 48.07 19.87
CA ARG A 4 14.95 46.75 19.93
C ARG A 4 14.83 46.07 18.56
N PRO A 5 15.92 45.57 17.96
CA PRO A 5 15.83 44.77 16.76
C PRO A 5 15.21 43.41 17.08
N LEU A 6 14.26 42.97 16.26
CA LEU A 6 13.69 41.63 16.30
C LEU A 6 14.80 40.60 16.02
N GLU A 7 15.15 39.80 17.03
CA GLU A 7 16.02 38.63 16.91
C GLU A 7 15.40 37.59 15.98
N ASN A 8 15.63 37.72 14.68
CA ASN A 8 15.37 36.69 13.67
C ASN A 8 16.48 35.62 13.69
N GLY A 9 16.83 35.10 14.87
CA GLY A 9 17.97 34.20 15.06
C GLY A 9 17.62 32.71 15.24
N SER A 10 16.35 32.35 15.46
CA SER A 10 16.00 31.00 15.93
C SER A 10 15.33 30.09 14.88
N LEU A 11 15.01 30.58 13.69
CA LEU A 11 14.31 29.80 12.66
C LEU A 11 15.23 28.93 11.79
N ALA A 12 16.51 29.26 11.67
CA ALA A 12 17.44 28.60 10.75
C ALA A 12 18.04 27.27 11.25
N ARG A 13 17.69 26.80 12.46
CA ARG A 13 18.32 25.62 13.08
C ARG A 13 17.35 24.64 13.75
N ARG A 14 16.09 24.61 13.33
CA ARG A 14 15.27 23.40 13.56
C ARG A 14 15.70 22.36 12.54
N THR A 15 16.85 21.72 12.81
CA THR A 15 17.10 20.35 12.35
C THR A 15 15.80 19.58 12.51
N PHE A 16 15.27 19.01 11.43
CA PHE A 16 14.08 18.17 11.42
C PHE A 16 14.23 17.08 12.49
N ARG A 17 13.78 17.37 13.72
CA ARG A 17 13.65 16.36 14.75
C ARG A 17 12.41 15.58 14.35
N CYS A 18 12.65 14.35 13.89
CA CYS A 18 11.60 13.40 13.59
C CYS A 18 10.77 13.19 14.87
N CYS A 19 9.63 13.86 14.98
CA CYS A 19 8.73 13.64 16.10
C CYS A 19 7.95 12.36 15.80
N TYR A 20 7.94 11.40 16.74
CA TYR A 20 7.18 10.15 16.61
C TYR A 20 5.69 10.37 16.26
N ARG A 21 5.16 11.54 16.65
CA ARG A 21 3.80 11.99 16.35
C ARG A 21 3.54 12.24 14.86
N ASP A 22 4.56 12.55 14.08
CA ASP A 22 4.47 12.78 12.63
C ASP A 22 4.28 11.45 11.85
N PHE A 23 4.65 10.31 12.45
CA PHE A 23 4.39 8.98 11.89
C PHE A 23 2.96 8.48 12.13
N LEU A 24 2.32 8.96 13.21
CA LEU A 24 0.93 8.65 13.55
C LEU A 24 -0.06 9.43 12.69
N TYR A 25 0.24 10.69 12.41
CA TYR A 25 -0.60 11.57 11.60
C TYR A 25 0.28 12.59 10.89
N THR A 26 0.17 12.70 9.57
CA THR A 26 0.86 13.75 8.80
C THR A 26 0.37 15.13 9.26
N PRO A 27 1.22 15.98 9.85
CA PRO A 27 0.82 17.33 10.24
C PRO A 27 0.48 18.16 8.99
N ARG A 28 -0.55 19.01 9.10
CA ARG A 28 -1.15 19.85 8.03
C ARG A 28 -0.21 20.90 7.40
N HIS A 29 1.11 20.75 7.44
CA HIS A 29 2.06 21.85 7.18
C HIS A 29 2.71 21.86 5.79
N ALA A 30 2.32 20.99 4.85
CA ALA A 30 2.45 21.28 3.43
C ALA A 30 1.44 20.48 2.61
N GLU A 31 0.41 21.13 2.09
CA GLU A 31 -0.58 20.51 1.19
C GLU A 31 0.08 19.85 -0.02
N LEU A 32 1.20 20.39 -0.50
CA LEU A 32 2.01 19.81 -1.57
C LEU A 32 2.64 18.46 -1.20
N MET A 33 3.11 18.28 0.04
CA MET A 33 3.61 16.98 0.49
C MET A 33 2.50 15.93 0.47
N HIS A 34 1.29 16.31 0.87
CA HIS A 34 0.14 15.42 0.80
C HIS A 34 -0.25 15.06 -0.63
N LEU A 35 -0.11 15.97 -1.60
CA LEU A 35 -0.43 15.70 -3.01
C LEU A 35 0.57 14.73 -3.65
N ARG A 36 1.88 14.99 -3.53
CA ARG A 36 2.92 14.08 -4.07
C ARG A 36 2.84 12.69 -3.43
N ARG A 37 2.55 12.63 -2.13
CA ARG A 37 2.30 11.38 -1.41
C ARG A 37 1.05 10.66 -1.92
N LYS A 38 -0.04 11.37 -2.19
CA LYS A 38 -1.26 10.77 -2.77
C LYS A 38 -0.99 10.19 -4.15
N GLU A 39 -0.21 10.89 -4.97
CA GLU A 39 0.17 10.40 -6.31
C GLU A 39 1.03 9.14 -6.22
N SER A 40 2.04 9.11 -5.36
CA SER A 40 2.89 7.92 -5.19
C SER A 40 2.09 6.72 -4.67
N ILE A 41 1.15 6.92 -3.75
CA ILE A 41 0.22 5.87 -3.26
C ILE A 41 -0.70 5.37 -4.38
N GLN A 42 -1.21 6.25 -5.24
CA GLN A 42 -2.06 5.84 -6.35
C GLN A 42 -1.30 5.08 -7.43
N ILE A 43 -0.07 5.53 -7.73
CA ILE A 43 0.80 4.87 -8.72
C ILE A 43 1.17 3.46 -8.24
N SER A 44 1.59 3.32 -6.99
CA SER A 44 1.89 2.02 -6.38
C SER A 44 0.66 1.10 -6.33
N ALA A 45 -0.53 1.62 -6.02
CA ALA A 45 -1.76 0.83 -6.09
C ALA A 45 -2.08 0.33 -7.52
N ARG A 46 -1.78 1.14 -8.55
CA ARG A 46 -1.91 0.70 -9.95
C ARG A 46 -0.88 -0.35 -10.32
N PHE A 47 0.37 -0.21 -9.86
CA PHE A 47 1.38 -1.26 -10.04
C PHE A 47 0.98 -2.56 -9.35
N ALA A 48 0.42 -2.50 -8.14
CA ALA A 48 -0.13 -3.66 -7.46
C ALA A 48 -1.28 -4.30 -8.25
N ALA A 49 -2.17 -3.50 -8.86
CA ALA A 49 -3.22 -4.02 -9.73
C ALA A 49 -2.66 -4.73 -10.97
N VAL A 50 -1.64 -4.16 -11.62
CA VAL A 50 -0.96 -4.81 -12.76
C VAL A 50 -0.32 -6.12 -12.31
N PHE A 51 0.37 -6.12 -11.17
CA PHE A 51 0.98 -7.32 -10.59
C PHE A 51 -0.06 -8.43 -10.33
N VAL A 52 -1.19 -8.09 -9.69
CA VAL A 52 -2.28 -9.02 -9.44
C VAL A 52 -2.86 -9.56 -10.75
N LEU A 53 -3.04 -8.71 -11.77
CA LEU A 53 -3.57 -9.12 -13.06
C LEU A 53 -2.63 -10.08 -13.79
N VAL A 54 -1.32 -9.77 -13.81
CA VAL A 54 -0.30 -10.63 -14.40
C VAL A 54 -0.27 -11.99 -13.69
N LEU A 55 -0.29 -12.02 -12.36
CA LEU A 55 -0.37 -13.27 -11.61
C LEU A 55 -1.67 -14.03 -11.89
N MET A 56 -2.83 -13.37 -11.92
CA MET A 56 -4.10 -14.03 -12.21
C MET A 56 -4.15 -14.64 -13.62
N LEU A 57 -3.39 -14.09 -14.57
CA LEU A 57 -3.23 -14.68 -15.91
C LEU A 57 -2.19 -15.80 -15.93
N ALA A 58 -1.09 -15.68 -15.20
CA ALA A 58 0.01 -16.66 -15.21
C ALA A 58 -0.28 -17.92 -14.37
N VAL A 59 -0.89 -17.73 -13.20
CA VAL A 59 -1.17 -18.79 -12.21
C VAL A 59 -1.97 -19.97 -12.79
N PRO A 60 -3.01 -19.77 -13.63
CA PRO A 60 -3.71 -20.89 -14.27
C PRO A 60 -2.83 -21.81 -15.13
N PHE A 61 -1.73 -21.28 -15.70
CA PHE A 61 -0.78 -22.08 -16.47
C PHE A 61 0.16 -22.89 -15.59
N TRP A 62 0.47 -22.40 -14.38
CA TRP A 62 1.35 -23.09 -13.43
C TRP A 62 0.63 -24.17 -12.63
N ASP A 63 -0.62 -23.90 -12.22
CA ASP A 63 -1.41 -24.82 -11.41
C ASP A 63 -2.15 -25.89 -12.23
N GLY A 64 -2.06 -25.85 -13.57
CA GLY A 64 -2.75 -26.78 -14.45
C GLY A 64 -4.29 -26.65 -14.46
N THR A 65 -4.83 -25.56 -13.93
CA THR A 65 -6.28 -25.32 -13.76
C THR A 65 -7.05 -25.14 -15.07
N LEU A 66 -6.38 -25.22 -16.22
CA LEU A 66 -6.97 -25.15 -17.55
C LEU A 66 -7.67 -26.46 -17.95
N ALA A 67 -7.61 -27.50 -17.12
CA ALA A 67 -8.39 -28.72 -17.32
C ALA A 67 -9.91 -28.41 -17.35
N VAL A 68 -10.65 -29.08 -18.24
CA VAL A 68 -12.05 -28.78 -18.59
C VAL A 68 -12.98 -28.80 -17.37
N GLU A 69 -12.67 -29.60 -16.35
CA GLU A 69 -13.50 -29.76 -15.15
C GLU A 69 -13.35 -28.63 -14.12
N MET A 70 -12.30 -27.80 -14.21
CA MET A 70 -12.02 -26.72 -13.23
C MET A 70 -12.63 -25.37 -13.60
N TRP A 71 -13.24 -25.22 -14.78
CA TRP A 71 -13.88 -23.97 -15.21
C TRP A 71 -15.11 -23.59 -14.36
N SER A 72 -15.78 -24.58 -13.76
CA SER A 72 -16.90 -24.37 -12.83
C SER A 72 -16.49 -24.36 -11.36
N SER A 73 -15.19 -24.52 -11.05
CA SER A 73 -14.71 -24.48 -9.67
C SER A 73 -14.91 -23.09 -9.06
N GLN A 74 -15.29 -23.06 -7.78
CA GLN A 74 -15.50 -21.82 -7.04
C GLN A 74 -14.21 -20.98 -7.02
N THR A 75 -13.05 -21.62 -6.91
CA THR A 75 -11.74 -20.93 -6.98
C THR A 75 -11.51 -20.18 -8.29
N PHE A 76 -11.92 -20.74 -9.44
CA PHE A 76 -11.75 -20.12 -10.74
C PHE A 76 -12.65 -18.88 -10.89
N VAL A 77 -13.91 -18.96 -10.44
CA VAL A 77 -14.84 -17.83 -10.40
C VAL A 77 -14.29 -16.70 -9.52
N LEU A 78 -13.73 -17.03 -8.37
CA LEU A 78 -13.12 -16.03 -7.48
C LEU A 78 -11.85 -15.41 -8.07
N ARG A 79 -11.02 -16.18 -8.81
CA ARG A 79 -9.86 -15.63 -9.54
C ARG A 79 -10.31 -14.61 -10.60
N LEU A 80 -11.37 -14.92 -11.36
CA LEU A 80 -11.98 -13.98 -12.30
C LEU A 80 -12.50 -12.72 -11.60
N LEU A 81 -13.12 -12.87 -10.43
CA LEU A 81 -13.58 -11.74 -9.62
C LEU A 81 -12.40 -10.85 -9.17
N VAL A 82 -11.33 -11.44 -8.65
CA VAL A 82 -10.11 -10.72 -8.25
C VAL A 82 -9.47 -10.00 -9.45
N ALA A 83 -9.40 -10.66 -10.60
CA ALA A 83 -8.93 -10.04 -11.84
C ALA A 83 -9.84 -8.86 -12.26
N GLY A 84 -11.16 -9.00 -12.12
CA GLY A 84 -12.13 -7.93 -12.34
C GLY A 84 -11.92 -6.73 -11.42
N VAL A 85 -11.64 -6.96 -10.14
CA VAL A 85 -11.28 -5.89 -9.19
C VAL A 85 -9.97 -5.21 -9.60
N ALA A 86 -8.96 -5.98 -10.01
CA ALA A 86 -7.69 -5.43 -10.50
C ALA A 86 -7.88 -4.53 -11.73
N ILE A 87 -8.70 -4.95 -12.70
CA ILE A 87 -9.06 -4.14 -13.87
C ILE A 87 -9.81 -2.87 -13.43
N ALA A 88 -10.75 -2.98 -12.49
CA ALA A 88 -11.48 -1.81 -11.99
C ALA A 88 -10.56 -0.80 -11.28
N VAL A 89 -9.55 -1.27 -10.55
CA VAL A 89 -8.53 -0.43 -9.91
C VAL A 89 -7.67 0.26 -10.97
N LEU A 90 -7.21 -0.49 -11.98
CA LEU A 90 -6.40 0.03 -13.09
C LEU A 90 -7.15 1.10 -13.91
N ALA A 91 -8.43 0.84 -14.21
CA ALA A 91 -9.31 1.76 -14.92
C ALA A 91 -9.75 2.97 -14.07
N ASN A 92 -9.29 3.07 -12.81
CA ASN A 92 -9.71 4.07 -11.83
C ASN A 92 -11.23 4.08 -11.55
N ARG A 93 -11.96 3.04 -11.95
CA ARG A 93 -13.41 2.89 -11.77
C ARG A 93 -13.79 2.22 -10.45
N ALA A 94 -12.85 1.54 -9.78
CA ALA A 94 -13.12 0.84 -8.52
C ALA A 94 -13.61 1.77 -7.39
N VAL A 95 -13.10 3.01 -7.34
CA VAL A 95 -13.42 3.97 -6.27
C VAL A 95 -13.84 5.29 -6.90
N SER A 96 -14.93 5.86 -6.39
CA SER A 96 -15.41 7.19 -6.84
C SER A 96 -14.32 8.25 -6.64
N ALA A 97 -14.28 9.25 -7.54
CA ALA A 97 -13.28 10.31 -7.49
C ALA A 97 -13.28 11.07 -6.15
N ARG A 98 -14.46 11.22 -5.52
CA ARG A 98 -14.60 11.86 -4.21
C ARG A 98 -13.91 11.06 -3.10
N TRP A 99 -14.14 9.76 -3.04
CA TRP A 99 -13.56 8.89 -2.01
C TRP A 99 -12.05 8.73 -2.17
N ARG A 100 -11.56 8.59 -3.42
CA ARG A 100 -10.12 8.51 -3.71
C ARG A 100 -9.34 9.77 -3.32
N ARG A 101 -9.97 10.95 -3.35
CA ARG A 101 -9.34 12.21 -2.88
C ARG A 101 -9.16 12.25 -1.37
N HIS A 102 -10.11 11.67 -0.63
CA HIS A 102 -10.07 11.63 0.83
C HIS A 102 -9.21 10.47 1.35
N PHE A 103 -9.32 9.30 0.73
CA PHE A 103 -8.60 8.08 1.10
C PHE A 103 -7.88 7.49 -0.13
N PRO A 104 -6.60 7.83 -0.34
CA PRO A 104 -5.84 7.39 -1.52
C PRO A 104 -5.48 5.90 -1.49
N TYR A 105 -5.47 5.26 -0.32
CA TYR A 105 -5.12 3.85 -0.12
C TYR A 105 -6.28 2.88 -0.42
N LEU A 106 -7.50 3.38 -0.65
CA LEU A 106 -8.68 2.52 -0.88
C LEU A 106 -8.53 1.52 -2.05
N PRO A 107 -7.96 1.89 -3.22
CA PRO A 107 -7.80 0.93 -4.30
C PRO A 107 -6.87 -0.22 -3.91
N MET A 108 -5.81 0.06 -3.15
CA MET A 108 -4.92 -0.97 -2.61
C MET A 108 -5.65 -1.86 -1.58
N LEU A 109 -6.42 -1.24 -0.70
CA LEU A 109 -7.22 -1.95 0.29
C LEU A 109 -8.24 -2.89 -0.37
N MET A 110 -8.91 -2.47 -1.44
CA MET A 110 -9.81 -3.33 -2.21
C MET A 110 -9.10 -4.54 -2.82
N LEU A 111 -7.89 -4.38 -3.35
CA LEU A 111 -7.09 -5.50 -3.87
C LEU A 111 -6.73 -6.49 -2.77
N ILE A 112 -6.28 -5.99 -1.62
CA ILE A 112 -5.93 -6.81 -0.46
C ILE A 112 -7.14 -7.58 0.04
N PHE A 113 -8.30 -6.91 0.19
CA PHE A 113 -9.54 -7.58 0.59
C PHE A 113 -9.94 -8.66 -0.41
N ALA A 114 -9.94 -8.36 -1.71
CA ALA A 114 -10.29 -9.32 -2.75
C ALA A 114 -9.36 -10.55 -2.73
N ALA A 115 -8.04 -10.32 -2.59
CA ALA A 115 -7.05 -11.38 -2.47
C ALA A 115 -7.22 -12.21 -1.18
N SER A 116 -7.50 -11.56 -0.05
CA SER A 116 -7.71 -12.26 1.22
C SER A 116 -8.97 -13.14 1.18
N LEU A 117 -10.06 -12.65 0.58
CA LEU A 117 -11.29 -13.41 0.41
C LEU A 117 -11.06 -14.60 -0.52
N LEU A 118 -10.29 -14.42 -1.60
CA LEU A 118 -9.90 -15.53 -2.46
C LEU A 118 -9.22 -16.65 -1.67
N CYS A 119 -8.27 -16.34 -0.78
CA CYS A 119 -7.61 -17.37 0.04
C CYS A 119 -8.56 -18.06 1.01
N VAL A 120 -9.43 -17.31 1.70
CA VAL A 120 -10.39 -17.89 2.66
C VAL A 120 -11.39 -18.79 1.95
N PHE A 121 -11.96 -18.35 0.83
CA PHE A 121 -12.94 -19.15 0.09
C PHE A 121 -12.31 -20.30 -0.67
N ALA A 122 -11.07 -20.17 -1.14
CA ALA A 122 -10.35 -21.26 -1.79
C ALA A 122 -10.13 -22.43 -0.82
N ALA A 123 -9.85 -22.17 0.46
CA ALA A 123 -9.70 -23.21 1.48
C ALA A 123 -10.98 -24.05 1.72
N ASN A 124 -12.15 -23.54 1.33
CA ASN A 124 -13.43 -24.25 1.46
C ASN A 124 -13.81 -25.06 0.21
N ASP A 125 -13.02 -24.98 -0.86
CA ASP A 125 -13.32 -25.68 -2.12
C ASP A 125 -12.66 -27.07 -2.12
N LEU A 126 -13.48 -28.12 -2.19
CA LEU A 126 -13.05 -29.52 -2.24
C LEU A 126 -12.24 -29.86 -3.52
N SER A 127 -12.34 -29.02 -4.55
CA SER A 127 -11.63 -29.19 -5.83
C SER A 127 -10.27 -28.48 -5.87
N ALA A 128 -9.91 -27.75 -4.81
CA ALA A 128 -8.66 -27.00 -4.77
C ALA A 128 -7.46 -27.94 -4.59
N THR A 129 -6.40 -27.69 -5.36
CA THR A 129 -5.13 -28.42 -5.25
C THR A 129 -4.12 -27.62 -4.42
N ASP A 130 -3.14 -28.29 -3.81
CA ASP A 130 -2.08 -27.65 -3.00
C ASP A 130 -1.29 -26.58 -3.77
N GLN A 131 -1.15 -26.76 -5.09
CA GLN A 131 -0.49 -25.79 -5.98
C GLN A 131 -1.31 -24.49 -6.07
N MET A 132 -2.64 -24.59 -6.16
CA MET A 132 -3.52 -23.43 -6.20
C MET A 132 -3.44 -22.61 -4.92
N HIS A 133 -3.39 -23.27 -3.76
CA HIS A 133 -3.19 -22.62 -2.48
C HIS A 133 -1.84 -21.90 -2.41
N SER A 134 -0.77 -22.56 -2.86
CA SER A 134 0.57 -21.96 -2.91
C SER A 134 0.59 -20.70 -3.80
N ALA A 135 -0.04 -20.74 -4.97
CA ALA A 135 -0.12 -19.59 -5.87
C ALA A 135 -0.87 -18.40 -5.25
N HIS A 136 -1.94 -18.66 -4.49
CA HIS A 136 -2.66 -17.61 -3.76
C HIS A 136 -1.82 -17.00 -2.63
N SER A 137 -1.05 -17.82 -1.91
CA SER A 137 -0.09 -17.35 -0.92
C SER A 137 0.98 -16.44 -1.54
N PHE A 138 1.50 -16.78 -2.73
CA PHE A 138 2.44 -15.91 -3.46
C PHE A 138 1.84 -14.55 -3.83
N LEU A 139 0.56 -14.53 -4.24
CA LEU A 139 -0.13 -13.29 -4.52
C LEU A 139 -0.21 -12.39 -3.28
N LEU A 140 -0.57 -12.95 -2.12
CA LEU A 140 -0.65 -12.19 -0.87
C LEU A 140 0.73 -11.69 -0.44
N ILE A 141 1.78 -12.51 -0.54
CA ILE A 141 3.17 -12.09 -0.27
C ILE A 141 3.55 -10.90 -1.18
N GLY A 142 3.23 -11.00 -2.47
CA GLY A 142 3.48 -9.91 -3.41
C GLY A 142 2.75 -8.62 -3.04
N LEU A 143 1.50 -8.70 -2.58
CA LEU A 143 0.76 -7.54 -2.10
C LEU A 143 1.37 -6.93 -0.83
N VAL A 144 1.86 -7.75 0.11
CA VAL A 144 2.58 -7.27 1.30
C VAL A 144 3.88 -6.54 0.89
N MET A 145 4.60 -7.07 -0.09
CA MET A 145 5.78 -6.40 -0.63
C MET A 145 5.45 -5.06 -1.29
N MET A 146 4.30 -4.95 -1.95
CA MET A 146 3.84 -3.66 -2.52
C MET A 146 3.52 -2.64 -1.41
N ILE A 147 2.93 -3.07 -0.28
CA ILE A 147 2.76 -2.19 0.91
C ILE A 147 4.11 -1.68 1.40
N ALA A 148 5.13 -2.55 1.39
CA ALA A 148 6.47 -2.22 1.83
C ALA A 148 7.16 -1.16 0.97
N ILE A 149 6.64 -0.81 -0.22
CA ILE A 149 7.16 0.20 -1.17
C ILE A 149 6.36 1.53 -1.11
N MET A 150 5.22 1.53 -0.41
CA MET A 150 4.37 2.71 -0.28
C MET A 150 4.81 3.59 0.90
N PRO A 151 4.84 4.94 0.74
CA PRO A 151 5.11 5.86 1.84
C PRO A 151 3.86 6.03 2.72
N LEU A 152 3.59 5.04 3.58
CA LEU A 152 2.39 4.96 4.43
C LEU A 152 2.66 5.53 5.82
N THR A 153 1.64 6.14 6.42
CA THR A 153 1.64 6.45 7.86
C THR A 153 1.35 5.18 8.65
N LEU A 154 1.67 5.17 9.95
CA LEU A 154 1.40 4.02 10.80
C LEU A 154 -0.09 3.64 10.80
N ALA A 155 -0.98 4.64 10.81
CA ALA A 155 -2.43 4.43 10.77
C ALA A 155 -2.89 3.80 9.44
N GLU A 156 -2.37 4.27 8.30
CA GLU A 156 -2.72 3.73 6.98
C GLU A 156 -2.13 2.32 6.77
N ALA A 157 -0.88 2.10 7.18
CA ALA A 157 -0.26 0.78 7.15
C ALA A 157 -1.00 -0.20 8.06
N GLY A 158 -1.40 0.24 9.27
CA GLY A 158 -2.21 -0.56 10.19
C GLY A 158 -3.56 -0.94 9.60
N LEU A 159 -4.23 0.00 8.92
CA LEU A 159 -5.51 -0.28 8.24
C LEU A 159 -5.35 -1.27 7.08
N LEU A 160 -4.28 -1.14 6.28
CA LEU A 160 -3.97 -2.09 5.21
C LEU A 160 -3.52 -3.47 5.75
N ALA A 161 -3.00 -3.52 6.98
CA ALA A 161 -2.63 -4.77 7.65
C ALA A 161 -3.82 -5.56 8.20
N VAL A 162 -4.98 -4.93 8.42
CA VAL A 162 -6.17 -5.58 9.03
C VAL A 162 -6.57 -6.88 8.32
N PRO A 163 -6.70 -6.95 6.98
CA PRO A 163 -7.08 -8.19 6.31
C PRO A 163 -6.04 -9.30 6.49
N PHE A 164 -4.75 -8.96 6.53
CA PHE A 164 -3.67 -9.92 6.78
C PHE A 164 -3.66 -10.44 8.22
N LEU A 165 -3.93 -9.58 9.19
CA LEU A 165 -4.10 -10.00 10.59
C LEU A 165 -5.31 -10.92 10.75
N GLY A 166 -6.40 -10.62 10.03
CA GLY A 166 -7.57 -11.51 9.94
C GLY A 166 -7.21 -12.88 9.39
N LEU A 167 -6.44 -12.93 8.29
CA LEU A 167 -5.95 -14.19 7.72
C LEU A 167 -5.07 -14.96 8.71
N LEU A 168 -4.13 -14.29 9.40
CA LEU A 168 -3.29 -14.94 10.42
C LEU A 168 -4.13 -15.55 11.55
N ALA A 169 -5.16 -14.84 12.01
CA ALA A 169 -6.04 -15.32 13.07
C ALA A 169 -6.90 -16.52 12.64
N ILE A 170 -7.37 -16.53 11.38
CA ILE A 170 -8.08 -17.69 10.81
C ILE A 170 -7.12 -18.87 10.70
N SER A 171 -5.92 -18.62 10.19
CA SER A 171 -4.90 -19.64 10.01
C SER A 171 -4.51 -20.34 11.32
N ALA A 172 -4.34 -19.57 12.39
CA ALA A 172 -4.05 -20.11 13.71
C ALA A 172 -5.16 -20.99 14.31
N GLN A 173 -6.41 -20.84 13.84
CA GLN A 173 -7.57 -21.58 14.37
C GLN A 173 -7.94 -22.79 13.51
N SER A 174 -7.97 -22.62 12.19
CA SER A 174 -8.45 -23.64 11.27
C SER A 174 -7.34 -24.33 10.48
N GLY A 175 -6.10 -23.80 10.54
CA GLY A 175 -5.03 -24.14 9.60
C GLY A 175 -5.43 -23.73 8.20
N LEU A 176 -4.94 -22.59 7.67
CA LEU A 176 -5.03 -22.44 6.22
C LEU A 176 -4.08 -23.47 5.60
N GLU A 177 -4.64 -24.40 4.82
CA GLU A 177 -3.94 -25.25 3.87
C GLU A 177 -3.07 -24.34 2.98
N THR A 178 -1.81 -24.17 3.34
CA THR A 178 -0.91 -23.15 2.75
C THR A 178 0.12 -23.81 1.86
N GLY A 179 -0.32 -24.75 1.02
CA GLY A 179 0.55 -25.44 0.07
C GLY A 179 1.90 -25.85 0.67
N PHE A 180 2.99 -25.68 -0.10
CA PHE A 180 4.32 -26.14 0.29
C PHE A 180 5.06 -25.27 1.31
N VAL A 181 4.59 -24.05 1.61
CA VAL A 181 5.32 -23.08 2.45
C VAL A 181 4.38 -22.50 3.50
N PRO A 182 4.70 -22.58 4.81
CA PRO A 182 3.83 -22.10 5.86
C PRO A 182 3.63 -20.58 5.74
N PHE A 183 2.52 -20.19 5.13
CA PHE A 183 2.18 -18.80 4.81
C PHE A 183 2.07 -17.96 6.09
N GLU A 184 1.62 -18.57 7.19
CA GLU A 184 1.55 -17.95 8.51
C GLU A 184 2.89 -17.40 8.98
N MET A 185 3.94 -18.21 8.88
CA MET A 185 5.28 -17.82 9.30
C MET A 185 5.78 -16.67 8.43
N LEU A 186 5.64 -16.81 7.11
CA LEU A 186 6.06 -15.76 6.17
C LEU A 186 5.32 -14.45 6.43
N LEU A 187 4.00 -14.50 6.59
CA LEU A 187 3.18 -13.31 6.79
C LEU A 187 3.44 -12.67 8.16
N ALA A 188 3.66 -13.46 9.20
CA ALA A 188 3.99 -12.96 10.55
C ALA A 188 5.31 -12.17 10.58
N PHE A 189 6.29 -12.51 9.74
CA PHE A 189 7.55 -11.77 9.62
C PHE A 189 7.49 -10.65 8.58
N LEU A 190 6.89 -10.90 7.40
CA LEU A 190 6.85 -9.94 6.30
C LEU A 190 5.94 -8.76 6.59
N LEU A 191 4.80 -8.96 7.27
CA LEU A 191 3.85 -7.89 7.55
C LEU A 191 4.45 -6.78 8.44
N PRO A 192 5.04 -7.07 9.62
CA PRO A 192 5.67 -6.03 10.42
C PRO A 192 6.87 -5.41 9.70
N LEU A 193 7.65 -6.19 8.95
CA LEU A 193 8.76 -5.68 8.15
C LEU A 193 8.27 -4.70 7.06
N ALA A 194 7.17 -5.02 6.38
CA ALA A 194 6.54 -4.17 5.39
C ALA A 194 6.02 -2.86 6.01
N MET A 195 5.42 -2.93 7.20
CA MET A 195 5.00 -1.74 7.95
C MET A 195 6.20 -0.84 8.28
N VAL A 196 7.28 -1.40 8.85
CA VAL A 196 8.49 -0.62 9.16
C VAL A 196 9.11 -0.05 7.88
N SER A 197 9.19 -0.82 6.81
CA SER A 197 9.69 -0.37 5.50
C SER A 197 8.86 0.81 4.95
N SER A 198 7.54 0.73 5.05
CA SER A 198 6.63 1.81 4.59
C SER A 198 6.84 3.11 5.38
N LEU A 199 7.13 3.02 6.68
CA LEU A 199 7.46 4.18 7.53
C LEU A 199 8.82 4.78 7.16
N VAL A 200 9.82 3.95 6.89
CA VAL A 200 11.13 4.40 6.41
C VAL A 200 11.00 5.12 5.07
N GLN A 201 10.14 4.62 4.18
CA GLN A 201 9.86 5.28 2.91
C GLN A 201 9.10 6.59 3.10
N LEU A 202 8.13 6.64 4.00
CA LEU A 202 7.49 7.90 4.37
C LEU A 202 8.53 8.92 4.83
N TYR A 203 9.44 8.53 5.73
CA TYR A 203 10.52 9.41 6.19
C TYR A 203 11.41 9.88 5.03
N ARG A 204 11.86 8.97 4.15
CA ARG A 204 12.66 9.33 2.97
C ARG A 204 11.93 10.29 2.04
N THR A 205 10.63 10.09 1.81
CA THR A 205 9.85 11.00 0.98
C THR A 205 9.72 12.39 1.61
N ILE A 206 9.53 12.47 2.92
CA ILE A 206 9.46 13.75 3.64
C ILE A 206 10.81 14.47 3.57
N ALA A 207 11.91 13.77 3.88
CA ALA A 207 13.26 14.34 3.84
C ALA A 207 13.62 14.86 2.45
N ALA A 208 13.35 14.07 1.40
CA ALA A 208 13.59 14.47 0.02
C ALA A 208 12.75 15.69 -0.39
N VAL A 209 11.48 15.76 0.01
CA VAL A 209 10.66 16.94 -0.28
C VAL A 209 11.19 18.17 0.46
N HIS A 210 11.65 18.02 1.70
CA HIS A 210 12.19 19.12 2.47
C HIS A 210 13.47 19.70 1.84
N GLU A 211 14.38 18.83 1.40
CA GLU A 211 15.60 19.21 0.71
C GLU A 211 15.34 19.95 -0.61
N ILE A 212 14.29 19.55 -1.35
CA ILE A 212 13.88 20.23 -2.59
C ILE A 212 13.15 21.55 -2.30
N ALA A 213 12.42 21.62 -1.19
CA ALA A 213 11.60 22.77 -0.86
C ALA A 213 12.43 23.97 -0.35
N ILE A 214 13.55 23.73 0.33
CA ILE A 214 14.37 24.78 0.95
C ILE A 214 15.66 25.01 0.16
N ASP A 215 15.91 26.26 -0.20
CA ASP A 215 17.21 26.67 -0.74
C ASP A 215 18.27 26.64 0.39
N PRO A 216 19.35 25.85 0.26
CA PRO A 216 20.36 25.69 1.31
C PRO A 216 21.10 26.99 1.64
N LEU A 217 21.14 27.97 0.73
CA LEU A 217 21.85 29.23 0.94
C LEU A 217 21.03 30.26 1.72
N THR A 218 19.72 30.31 1.47
CA THR A 218 18.84 31.37 2.01
C THR A 218 17.87 30.87 3.06
N GLY A 219 17.69 29.55 3.20
CA GLY A 219 16.66 28.97 4.05
C GLY A 219 15.22 29.31 3.61
N CYS A 220 15.07 29.95 2.45
CA CYS A 220 13.79 30.32 1.85
C CYS A 220 13.26 29.19 0.96
N TYR A 221 11.96 29.23 0.65
CA TYR A 221 11.37 28.27 -0.29
C TYR A 221 11.94 28.46 -1.70
N THR A 222 12.24 27.35 -2.38
CA THR A 222 12.71 27.39 -3.76
C THR A 222 11.62 27.94 -4.68
N ARG A 223 12.03 28.65 -5.74
CA ARG A 223 11.10 29.20 -6.74
C ARG A 223 10.20 28.13 -7.37
N ALA A 224 10.76 26.94 -7.62
CA ALA A 224 10.00 25.81 -8.15
C ALA A 224 8.88 25.38 -7.19
N PHE A 225 9.19 25.27 -5.89
CA PHE A 225 8.21 24.95 -4.86
C PHE A 225 7.15 26.05 -4.71
N GLY A 226 7.57 27.32 -4.76
CA GLY A 226 6.64 28.47 -4.74
C GLY A 226 5.66 28.49 -5.92
N MET A 227 6.14 28.20 -7.14
CA MET A 227 5.28 28.08 -8.33
C MET A 227 4.29 26.92 -8.22
N GLU A 228 4.72 25.80 -7.63
CA GLU A 228 3.85 24.63 -7.40
C GLU A 228 2.78 24.93 -6.35
N MET A 229 3.11 25.68 -5.28
CA MET A 229 2.14 26.13 -4.28
C MET A 229 1.05 27.01 -4.89
N ILE A 230 1.43 27.99 -5.72
CA ILE A 230 0.49 28.91 -6.37
C ILE A 230 -0.42 28.17 -7.37
N ARG A 231 0.07 27.11 -8.02
CA ARG A 231 -0.72 26.32 -8.97
C ARG A 231 -1.78 25.46 -8.29
N VAL A 232 -1.58 25.14 -7.02
CA VAL A 232 -2.39 24.20 -6.25
C VAL A 232 -3.41 24.93 -5.34
N SER A 233 -3.14 26.18 -4.96
CA SER A 233 -4.10 27.08 -4.29
C SER A 233 -5.19 27.57 -5.23
#